data_AF-A0A4S2IS00-F1
#
_entry.id   AF-A0A4S2IS00-F1
#
_cell.length_a   1.000
_cell.length_b   1.000
_cell.length_c   1.000
_cell.angle_alpha   90.00
_cell.angle_beta   90.00
_cell.angle_gamma   90.00
#
_symmetry.space_group_name_H-M   'P 1'
#
loop_
_entity.id
_entity.type
_entity.pdbx_description
1 polymer ?
#
loop_
_entity_poly.entity_id
_entity_poly.type
_entity_poly.pdbx_seq_one_letter_code
_entity_poly.pdbx_strand_id
1 'polypeptide(L)'
;MTRDDYVRQLMTRAKDGTIPQGEVKDIARTISDGRAGRDLYRLLYAVARAGGPSYEPLVAGYLIHPEDPEVSALAVQVLTGHWRVGAKYRKEIIELLGSPEWDLSDDAFMAAVSGAGEVLRDAFDAELLRALLKLAEEGRGEYDDDLMQRLAVEAIARALGAGQAESLGPPEGVTRAEWSQGLLKAARDRLHKAPPQL
;
A
#
# COMPACT_ATOMS: atom_id res chain seq x y z
N MET A 1 21.40 -18.97 19.98
CA MET A 1 20.76 -17.70 19.57
C MET A 1 19.43 -17.61 20.28
N THR A 2 19.13 -16.50 20.95
CA THR A 2 17.82 -16.32 21.60
C THR A 2 16.74 -16.06 20.54
N ARG A 3 15.46 -16.25 20.88
CA ARG A 3 14.34 -15.90 19.97
C ARG A 3 14.39 -14.42 19.57
N ASP A 4 14.72 -13.53 20.51
CA ASP A 4 14.80 -12.09 20.25
C ASP A 4 15.98 -11.72 19.33
N ASP A 5 17.12 -12.41 19.44
CA ASP A 5 18.25 -12.20 18.51
C ASP A 5 17.92 -12.70 17.11
N TYR A 6 17.24 -13.85 17.02
CA TYR A 6 16.78 -14.42 15.76
C TYR A 6 15.84 -13.48 15.02
N VAL A 7 14.80 -12.99 15.71
CA VAL A 7 13.79 -12.09 15.13
C VAL A 7 14.40 -10.75 14.71
N ARG A 8 15.38 -10.22 15.47
CA ARG A 8 16.11 -9.02 15.08
C ARG A 8 16.92 -9.21 13.80
N GLN A 9 17.63 -10.33 13.66
CA GLN A 9 18.41 -10.63 12.46
C GLN A 9 17.54 -10.93 11.24
N LEU A 10 16.30 -11.36 11.45
CA LEU A 10 15.38 -11.75 10.38
C LEU A 10 15.11 -10.62 9.39
N MET A 11 14.95 -9.38 9.86
CA MET A 11 14.72 -8.22 8.99
C MET A 11 15.92 -7.95 8.08
N THR A 12 17.13 -8.02 8.62
CA THR A 12 18.37 -7.86 7.84
C THR A 12 18.48 -8.96 6.79
N ARG A 13 18.28 -10.21 7.19
CA ARG A 13 18.34 -11.36 6.28
C ARG A 13 17.27 -11.31 5.19
N ALA A 14 16.07 -10.83 5.52
CA ALA A 14 14.99 -10.63 4.57
C ALA A 14 15.33 -9.56 3.52
N LYS A 15 16.01 -8.48 3.93
CA LYS A 15 16.50 -7.43 3.02
C LYS A 15 17.60 -7.97 2.11
N ASP A 16 18.51 -8.77 2.66
CA ASP A 16 19.64 -9.35 1.92
C ASP A 16 19.24 -10.56 1.06
N GLY A 17 18.00 -11.05 1.16
CA GLY A 17 17.54 -12.23 0.44
C GLY A 17 18.19 -13.53 0.90
N THR A 18 18.67 -13.60 2.15
CA THR A 18 19.44 -14.73 2.70
C THR A 18 18.61 -15.68 3.58
N ILE A 19 17.27 -15.58 3.51
CA ILE A 19 16.37 -16.50 4.20
C ILE A 19 16.08 -17.71 3.29
N PRO A 20 16.49 -18.93 3.68
CA PRO A 20 16.18 -20.13 2.92
C PRO A 20 14.66 -20.40 2.84
N GLN A 21 14.20 -20.98 1.73
CA GLN A 21 12.76 -21.28 1.53
C GLN A 21 12.16 -22.20 2.61
N GLY A 22 12.94 -23.14 3.15
CA GLY A 22 12.51 -23.98 4.27
C GLY A 22 12.18 -23.16 5.51
N GLU A 23 13.00 -22.14 5.81
CA GLU A 23 12.77 -21.24 6.94
C GLU A 23 11.57 -20.32 6.70
N VAL A 24 11.37 -19.82 5.47
CA VAL A 24 10.18 -19.05 5.10
C VAL A 24 8.90 -19.86 5.35
N LYS A 25 8.90 -21.15 5.00
CA LYS A 25 7.78 -22.06 5.25
C LYS A 25 7.51 -22.24 6.75
N ASP A 26 8.55 -22.34 7.57
CA ASP A 26 8.42 -22.45 9.02
C ASP A 26 7.89 -21.17 9.68
N ILE A 27 8.33 -20.02 9.18
CA ILE A 27 7.81 -18.71 9.61
C ILE A 27 6.34 -18.58 9.23
N ALA A 28 5.98 -18.86 7.97
CA ALA A 28 4.60 -18.81 7.50
C ALA A 28 3.67 -19.73 8.31
N ARG A 29 4.13 -20.93 8.66
CA ARG A 29 3.40 -21.83 9.56
C ARG A 29 3.24 -21.24 10.97
N THR A 30 4.29 -20.64 11.52
CA THR A 30 4.23 -19.98 12.84
C THR A 30 3.20 -18.85 12.87
N ILE A 31 3.10 -18.08 11.79
CA ILE A 31 2.07 -17.04 11.62
C ILE A 31 0.68 -17.69 11.53
N SER A 32 0.52 -18.69 10.67
CA SER A 32 -0.77 -19.40 10.45
C SER A 32 -1.31 -20.08 11.71
N ASP A 33 -0.42 -20.55 12.58
CA ASP A 33 -0.78 -21.17 13.87
C ASP A 33 -1.15 -20.13 14.95
N GLY A 34 -1.12 -18.83 14.65
CA GLY A 34 -1.36 -17.76 15.64
C GLY A 34 -0.23 -17.60 16.67
N ARG A 35 0.95 -18.16 16.42
CA ARG A 35 2.07 -18.18 17.37
C ARG A 35 3.06 -17.02 17.18
N ALA A 36 2.78 -16.11 16.26
CA ALA A 36 3.62 -14.96 15.95
C ALA A 36 3.62 -13.92 17.09
N GLY A 37 2.47 -13.65 17.72
CA GLY A 37 2.34 -12.66 18.80
C GLY A 37 2.94 -11.30 18.41
N ARG A 38 3.71 -10.70 19.33
CA ARG A 38 4.40 -9.42 19.12
C ARG A 38 5.41 -9.39 17.95
N ASP A 39 5.78 -10.55 17.43
CA ASP A 39 6.75 -10.66 16.33
C ASP A 39 6.08 -10.66 14.95
N LEU A 40 4.74 -10.60 14.89
CA LEU A 40 3.94 -10.73 13.67
C LEU A 40 4.46 -9.88 12.52
N TYR A 41 4.62 -8.58 12.72
CA TYR A 41 5.15 -7.68 11.69
C TYR A 41 6.47 -8.18 11.08
N ARG A 42 7.44 -8.54 11.92
CA ARG A 42 8.78 -8.95 11.46
C ARG A 42 8.75 -10.30 10.75
N LEU A 43 7.94 -11.23 11.24
CA LEU A 43 7.75 -12.54 10.61
C LEU A 43 7.03 -12.40 9.26
N LEU A 44 5.97 -11.60 9.20
CA LEU A 44 5.22 -11.35 7.96
C LEU A 44 6.09 -10.64 6.93
N TYR A 45 6.91 -9.67 7.35
CA TYR A 45 7.88 -8.99 6.49
C TYR A 45 8.87 -9.98 5.86
N ALA A 46 9.39 -10.92 6.65
CA ALA A 46 10.30 -11.95 6.17
C ALA A 46 9.64 -12.84 5.11
N VAL A 47 8.40 -13.26 5.34
CA VAL A 47 7.62 -14.03 4.35
C VAL A 47 7.37 -13.21 3.08
N ALA A 48 6.96 -11.94 3.23
CA ALA A 48 6.70 -11.06 2.10
C ALA A 48 7.93 -10.83 1.21
N ARG A 49 9.11 -10.69 1.82
CA ARG A 49 10.37 -10.42 1.11
C ARG A 49 11.02 -11.66 0.52
N ALA A 50 10.95 -12.81 1.19
CA ALA A 50 11.67 -14.02 0.80
C ALA A 50 10.80 -15.11 0.17
N GLY A 51 9.49 -15.14 0.45
CA GLY A 51 8.57 -16.19 0.01
C GLY A 51 7.90 -15.94 -1.35
N GLY A 52 7.74 -14.67 -1.72
CA GLY A 52 7.08 -14.28 -2.98
C GLY A 52 5.56 -14.57 -3.02
N PRO A 53 4.92 -14.37 -4.19
CA PRO A 53 3.46 -14.39 -4.33
C PRO A 53 2.75 -15.69 -3.96
N SER A 54 3.46 -16.82 -3.78
CA SER A 54 2.84 -18.07 -3.29
C SER A 54 2.27 -17.94 -1.87
N TYR A 55 2.71 -16.94 -1.11
CA TYR A 55 2.20 -16.64 0.24
C TYR A 55 1.13 -15.53 0.24
N GLU A 56 0.61 -15.17 -0.93
CA GLU A 56 -0.43 -14.16 -1.08
C GLU A 56 -1.63 -14.37 -0.14
N PRO A 57 -2.25 -15.56 -0.02
CA PRO A 57 -3.40 -15.73 0.87
C PRO A 57 -3.07 -15.43 2.35
N LEU A 58 -1.84 -15.74 2.78
CA LEU A 58 -1.39 -15.45 4.14
C LEU A 58 -1.26 -13.94 4.37
N VAL A 59 -0.63 -13.21 3.44
CA VAL A 59 -0.46 -11.76 3.56
C VAL A 59 -1.79 -11.03 3.44
N ALA A 60 -2.67 -11.48 2.54
CA ALA A 60 -4.01 -10.91 2.37
C ALA A 60 -4.89 -11.04 3.61
N GLY A 61 -4.71 -12.09 4.41
CA GLY A 61 -5.40 -12.25 5.69
C GLY A 61 -5.12 -11.14 6.72
N TYR A 62 -4.12 -10.29 6.45
CA TYR A 62 -3.72 -9.17 7.30
C TYR A 62 -4.05 -7.79 6.72
N LEU A 63 -4.80 -7.70 5.62
CA LEU A 63 -5.17 -6.41 5.01
C LEU A 63 -5.98 -5.51 5.96
N ILE A 64 -6.86 -6.12 6.76
CA ILE A 64 -7.66 -5.46 7.79
C ILE A 64 -7.28 -6.08 9.14
N HIS A 65 -6.31 -5.48 9.83
CA HIS A 65 -5.82 -5.93 11.13
C HIS A 65 -5.82 -4.79 12.15
N PRO A 66 -6.98 -4.50 12.79
CA PRO A 66 -7.14 -3.39 13.72
C PRO A 66 -6.21 -3.43 14.94
N GLU A 67 -5.72 -4.61 15.31
CA GLU A 67 -4.83 -4.77 16.46
C GLU A 67 -3.42 -4.20 16.25
N ASP A 68 -2.99 -4.08 14.98
CA ASP A 68 -1.68 -3.54 14.59
C ASP A 68 -1.76 -2.95 13.16
N PRO A 69 -2.02 -1.64 13.03
CA PRO A 69 -2.14 -0.98 11.72
C PRO A 69 -0.90 -1.08 10.84
N GLU A 70 0.31 -1.16 11.42
CA GLU A 70 1.55 -1.33 10.66
C GLU A 70 1.57 -2.68 9.90
N VAL A 71 0.94 -3.71 10.46
CA VAL A 71 0.78 -5.01 9.79
C VAL A 71 -0.17 -4.90 8.59
N SER A 72 -1.25 -4.15 8.72
CA SER A 72 -2.16 -3.84 7.60
C SER A 72 -1.44 -3.05 6.51
N ALA A 73 -0.67 -2.03 6.90
CA ALA A 73 0.15 -1.24 5.99
C ALA A 73 1.15 -2.12 5.21
N LEU A 74 1.84 -3.04 5.90
CA LEU A 74 2.75 -4.00 5.28
C LEU A 74 2.03 -4.89 4.28
N ALA A 75 0.86 -5.44 4.63
CA ALA A 75 0.09 -6.28 3.73
C ALA A 75 -0.29 -5.54 2.44
N VAL A 76 -0.78 -4.30 2.57
CA VAL A 76 -1.12 -3.45 1.42
C VAL A 76 0.10 -3.20 0.53
N GLN A 77 1.22 -2.75 1.11
CA GLN A 77 2.45 -2.44 0.35
C GLN A 77 2.98 -3.67 -0.41
N VAL A 78 2.90 -4.84 0.21
CA VAL A 78 3.36 -6.08 -0.39
C VAL A 78 2.46 -6.48 -1.55
N LEU A 79 1.15 -6.49 -1.35
CA LEU A 79 0.18 -6.94 -2.35
C LEU A 79 0.09 -5.98 -3.53
N THR A 80 0.07 -4.67 -3.27
CA THR A 80 -0.10 -3.64 -4.31
C THR A 80 1.22 -3.28 -5.00
N GLY A 81 2.30 -3.12 -4.24
CA GLY A 81 3.60 -2.66 -4.75
C GLY A 81 4.55 -3.80 -5.12
N HIS A 82 4.94 -4.63 -4.14
CA HIS A 82 5.98 -5.64 -4.36
C HIS A 82 5.53 -6.78 -5.28
N TRP A 83 4.35 -7.34 -5.05
CA TRP A 83 3.84 -8.50 -5.79
C TRP A 83 2.93 -8.10 -6.94
N ARG A 84 2.45 -6.85 -6.97
CA ARG A 84 1.55 -6.30 -8.01
C ARG A 84 0.31 -7.16 -8.24
N VAL A 85 -0.24 -7.68 -7.15
CA VAL A 85 -1.44 -8.53 -7.12
C VAL A 85 -2.62 -7.84 -6.42
N GLY A 86 -2.49 -6.56 -6.06
CA GLY A 86 -3.44 -5.81 -5.22
C GLY A 86 -4.84 -5.63 -5.81
N ALA A 87 -5.02 -5.72 -7.13
CA ALA A 87 -6.30 -5.45 -7.79
C ALA A 87 -7.47 -6.33 -7.30
N LYS A 88 -7.19 -7.56 -6.85
CA LYS A 88 -8.18 -8.49 -6.28
C LYS A 88 -8.65 -8.11 -4.87
N TYR A 89 -7.91 -7.25 -4.19
CA TYR A 89 -8.18 -6.77 -2.83
C TYR A 89 -8.73 -5.34 -2.82
N ARG A 90 -9.38 -4.95 -3.93
CA ARG A 90 -9.97 -3.62 -4.11
C ARG A 90 -10.89 -3.22 -2.98
N LYS A 91 -11.71 -4.15 -2.46
CA LYS A 91 -12.70 -3.84 -1.42
C LYS A 91 -12.01 -3.42 -0.13
N GLU A 92 -11.01 -4.18 0.27
CA GLU A 92 -10.18 -3.93 1.45
C GLU A 92 -9.39 -2.62 1.29
N ILE A 93 -8.84 -2.35 0.09
CA ILE A 93 -8.15 -1.08 -0.20
C ILE A 93 -9.13 0.11 -0.07
N ILE A 94 -10.34 0.01 -0.60
CA ILE A 94 -11.37 1.05 -0.46
C ILE A 94 -11.78 1.23 1.00
N GLU A 95 -11.91 0.15 1.77
CA GLU A 95 -12.21 0.20 3.20
C GLU A 95 -11.13 0.99 3.96
N LEU A 96 -9.85 0.70 3.70
CA LEU A 96 -8.73 1.44 4.30
C LEU A 96 -8.68 2.90 3.87
N LEU A 97 -9.02 3.22 2.62
CA LEU A 97 -9.15 4.60 2.14
C LEU A 97 -10.30 5.36 2.82
N GLY A 98 -11.20 4.66 3.52
CA GLY A 98 -12.23 5.25 4.36
C GLY A 98 -11.74 5.81 5.69
N SER A 99 -10.43 5.76 5.97
CA SER A 99 -9.82 6.22 7.24
C SER A 99 -10.47 5.56 8.45
N PRO A 100 -10.32 4.23 8.61
CA PRO A 100 -10.96 3.52 9.70
C PRO A 100 -10.49 4.03 11.07
N GLU A 101 -11.39 4.13 12.04
CA GLU A 101 -11.11 4.69 13.38
C GLU A 101 -10.03 3.93 14.16
N TRP A 102 -9.74 2.67 13.78
CA TRP A 102 -8.70 1.87 14.41
C TRP A 102 -7.28 2.24 13.94
N ASP A 103 -7.13 2.96 12.83
CA ASP A 103 -5.83 3.36 12.27
C ASP A 103 -5.40 4.74 12.78
N LEU A 104 -5.16 4.84 14.09
CA LEU A 104 -4.91 6.12 14.77
C LEU A 104 -3.66 6.88 14.27
N SER A 105 -2.73 6.19 13.61
CA SER A 105 -1.48 6.76 13.07
C SER A 105 -1.48 6.84 11.54
N ASP A 106 -2.60 6.52 10.90
CA ASP A 106 -2.79 6.54 9.45
C ASP A 106 -1.83 5.62 8.67
N ASP A 107 -1.23 4.61 9.32
CA ASP A 107 -0.25 3.73 8.69
C ASP A 107 -0.89 2.91 7.56
N ALA A 108 -2.05 2.32 7.84
CA ALA A 108 -2.79 1.49 6.89
C ALA A 108 -3.45 2.35 5.81
N PHE A 109 -3.99 3.51 6.18
CA PHE A 109 -4.54 4.51 5.28
C PHE A 109 -3.49 5.02 4.29
N MET A 110 -2.33 5.48 4.76
CA MET A 110 -1.26 5.98 3.88
C MET A 110 -0.75 4.88 2.94
N ALA A 111 -0.64 3.65 3.43
CA ALA A 111 -0.32 2.51 2.59
C ALA A 111 -1.40 2.25 1.53
N ALA A 112 -2.69 2.37 1.86
CA ALA A 112 -3.79 2.22 0.93
C ALA A 112 -3.81 3.32 -0.15
N VAL A 113 -3.51 4.57 0.21
CA VAL A 113 -3.35 5.67 -0.77
C VAL A 113 -2.26 5.35 -1.78
N SER A 114 -1.07 4.96 -1.31
CA SER A 114 0.03 4.58 -2.20
C SER A 114 -0.31 3.34 -3.04
N GLY A 115 -0.93 2.33 -2.41
CA GLY A 115 -1.29 1.07 -3.04
C GLY A 115 -2.36 1.21 -4.12
N ALA A 116 -3.34 2.09 -3.91
CA ALA A 116 -4.35 2.43 -4.91
C ALA A 116 -3.71 3.01 -6.19
N GLY A 117 -2.68 3.84 -6.04
CA GLY A 117 -1.90 4.35 -7.17
C GLY A 117 -1.23 3.24 -7.99
N GLU A 118 -0.63 2.24 -7.33
CA GLU A 118 -0.03 1.08 -8.01
C GLU A 118 -1.09 0.19 -8.67
N VAL A 119 -2.23 -0.06 -8.02
CA VAL A 119 -3.34 -0.82 -8.62
C VAL A 119 -3.84 -0.12 -9.89
N LEU A 120 -4.04 1.20 -9.84
CA LEU A 120 -4.54 1.99 -10.98
C LEU A 120 -3.55 2.09 -12.15
N ARG A 121 -2.25 1.92 -11.86
CA ARG A 121 -1.20 1.83 -12.86
C ARG A 121 -1.32 0.55 -13.69
N ASP A 122 -1.67 -0.57 -13.05
CA ASP A 122 -1.79 -1.87 -13.69
C ASP A 122 -3.17 -2.12 -14.32
N ALA A 123 -4.23 -1.64 -13.69
CA ALA A 123 -5.60 -1.82 -14.15
C ALA A 123 -6.46 -0.60 -13.83
N PHE A 124 -7.33 -0.20 -14.75
CA PHE A 124 -8.25 0.90 -14.48
C PHE A 124 -9.35 0.48 -13.49
N ASP A 125 -9.57 1.30 -12.45
CA ASP A 125 -10.68 1.17 -11.51
C ASP A 125 -11.29 2.55 -11.23
N ALA A 126 -12.53 2.75 -11.65
CA ALA A 126 -13.19 4.04 -11.51
C ALA A 126 -13.46 4.44 -10.05
N GLU A 127 -13.67 3.48 -9.14
CA GLU A 127 -13.95 3.77 -7.73
C GLU A 127 -12.68 4.19 -6.99
N LEU A 128 -11.58 3.44 -7.19
CA LEU A 128 -10.27 3.81 -6.62
C LEU A 128 -9.81 5.18 -7.13
N LEU A 129 -9.97 5.45 -8.44
CA LEU A 129 -9.57 6.75 -9.00
C LEU A 129 -10.44 7.90 -8.47
N ARG A 130 -11.75 7.68 -8.26
CA ARG A 130 -12.62 8.66 -7.61
C ARG A 130 -12.24 8.90 -6.15
N ALA A 131 -11.91 7.85 -5.40
CA ALA A 131 -11.48 7.96 -4.01
C ALA A 131 -10.19 8.81 -3.89
N LEU A 132 -9.19 8.56 -4.75
CA LEU A 132 -7.96 9.37 -4.77
C LEU A 132 -8.21 10.82 -5.21
N LEU A 133 -9.07 11.05 -6.20
CA LEU A 133 -9.43 12.41 -6.63
C LEU A 133 -10.10 13.19 -5.51
N LYS A 134 -11.07 12.56 -4.81
CA LYS A 134 -11.73 13.18 -3.66
C LYS A 134 -10.70 13.55 -2.59
N LEU A 135 -9.83 12.62 -2.20
CA LEU A 135 -8.80 12.87 -1.21
C LEU A 135 -7.83 13.98 -1.62
N ALA A 136 -7.44 14.03 -2.90
CA ALA A 136 -6.54 15.06 -3.42
C ALA A 136 -7.15 16.47 -3.45
N GLU A 137 -8.48 16.58 -3.55
CA GLU A 137 -9.20 17.84 -3.69
C GLU A 137 -9.76 18.36 -2.37
N GLU A 138 -10.30 17.45 -1.56
CA GLU A 138 -11.05 17.77 -0.34
C GLU A 138 -10.24 17.49 0.93
N GLY A 139 -9.16 16.70 0.84
CA GLY A 139 -8.50 16.16 2.02
C GLY A 139 -9.40 15.16 2.77
N ARG A 140 -9.20 15.04 4.08
CA ARG A 140 -10.04 14.29 5.02
C ARG A 140 -11.08 15.18 5.73
N GLY A 141 -11.03 16.49 5.51
CA GLY A 141 -11.84 17.46 6.25
C GLY A 141 -11.21 17.83 7.61
N GLU A 142 -9.90 17.62 7.77
CA GLU A 142 -9.15 17.96 8.97
C GLU A 142 -8.32 19.24 8.76
N TYR A 143 -7.92 19.89 9.86
CA TYR A 143 -7.06 21.07 9.78
C TYR A 143 -5.66 20.64 9.32
N ASP A 144 -5.13 21.27 8.27
CA ASP A 144 -3.80 20.98 7.69
C ASP A 144 -3.70 19.66 6.89
N ASP A 145 -4.73 19.36 6.07
CA ASP A 145 -4.82 18.20 5.17
C ASP A 145 -3.78 18.16 4.02
N ASP A 146 -2.84 19.12 3.98
CA ASP A 146 -1.85 19.30 2.92
C ASP A 146 -1.04 18.01 2.65
N LEU A 147 -0.70 17.26 3.69
CA LEU A 147 0.02 15.99 3.55
C LEU A 147 -0.83 14.94 2.81
N MET A 148 -2.11 14.80 3.16
CA MET A 148 -2.98 13.76 2.60
C MET A 148 -3.36 14.07 1.17
N GLN A 149 -3.65 15.34 0.88
CA GLN A 149 -3.86 15.81 -0.48
C GLN A 149 -2.62 15.56 -1.35
N ARG A 150 -1.43 15.85 -0.80
CA ARG A 150 -0.17 15.56 -1.49
C ARG A 150 0.00 14.08 -1.78
N LEU A 151 -0.19 13.19 -0.80
CA LEU A 151 -0.04 11.75 -1.00
C LEU A 151 -1.00 11.22 -2.07
N ALA A 152 -2.23 11.73 -2.12
CA ALA A 152 -3.19 11.39 -3.15
C ALA A 152 -2.76 11.85 -4.55
N VAL A 153 -2.20 13.07 -4.68
CA VAL A 153 -1.62 13.55 -5.95
C VAL A 153 -0.46 12.66 -6.40
N GLU A 154 0.43 12.26 -5.49
CA GLU A 154 1.54 11.36 -5.80
C GLU A 154 1.03 9.97 -6.25
N ALA A 155 -0.02 9.45 -5.61
CA ALA A 155 -0.68 8.20 -6.02
C ALA A 155 -1.33 8.32 -7.42
N ILE A 156 -1.97 9.45 -7.73
CA ILE A 156 -2.52 9.74 -9.05
C ILE A 156 -1.41 9.83 -10.10
N ALA A 157 -0.26 10.43 -9.78
CA ALA A 157 0.90 10.45 -10.67
C ALA A 157 1.35 9.02 -11.05
N ARG A 158 1.47 8.13 -10.06
CA ARG A 158 1.79 6.70 -10.29
C ARG A 158 0.73 6.01 -11.15
N ALA A 159 -0.55 6.25 -10.87
CA ALA A 159 -1.67 5.72 -11.65
C ALA A 159 -1.62 6.13 -13.13
N LEU A 160 -1.13 7.34 -13.41
CA LEU A 160 -0.93 7.87 -14.76
C LEU A 160 0.38 7.42 -15.43
N GLY A 161 1.17 6.59 -14.75
CA GLY A 161 2.37 5.95 -15.29
C GLY A 161 3.70 6.62 -14.91
N ALA A 162 3.70 7.63 -14.04
CA ALA A 162 4.95 8.25 -13.57
C ALA A 162 5.84 7.22 -12.86
N GLY A 163 7.16 7.33 -13.07
CA GLY A 163 8.15 6.57 -12.31
C GLY A 163 8.15 6.93 -10.82
N GLN A 164 8.84 6.14 -9.98
CA GLN A 164 8.85 6.37 -8.53
C GLN A 164 9.35 7.77 -8.18
N ALA A 165 10.48 8.21 -8.73
CA ALA A 165 11.04 9.54 -8.46
C ALA A 165 10.15 10.68 -8.99
N GLU A 166 9.59 10.50 -10.19
CA GLU A 166 8.71 11.47 -10.86
C GLU A 166 7.37 11.64 -10.13
N SER A 167 6.93 10.61 -9.40
CA SER A 167 5.69 10.66 -8.65
C SER A 167 5.77 11.49 -7.36
N LEU A 168 6.97 11.85 -6.88
CA LEU A 168 7.15 12.52 -5.57
C LEU A 168 7.06 14.06 -5.63
N GLY A 169 7.03 14.62 -6.84
CA GLY A 169 6.99 16.07 -6.99
C GLY A 169 6.99 16.55 -8.43
N PRO A 170 6.80 17.86 -8.61
CA PRO A 170 6.80 18.45 -9.93
C PRO A 170 8.16 18.31 -10.62
N PRO A 171 8.19 18.20 -11.96
CA PRO A 171 9.42 18.31 -12.73
C PRO A 171 10.03 19.71 -12.57
N GLU A 172 11.32 19.82 -12.91
CA GLU A 172 12.05 21.09 -12.82
C GLU A 172 11.37 22.20 -13.62
N GLY A 173 11.24 23.38 -13.01
CA GLY A 173 10.59 24.54 -13.61
C GLY A 173 9.05 24.54 -13.55
N VAL A 174 8.42 23.53 -12.95
CA VAL A 174 6.95 23.48 -12.75
C VAL A 174 6.63 23.65 -11.27
N THR A 175 5.63 24.48 -10.96
CA THR A 175 5.19 24.61 -9.56
C THR A 175 4.39 23.38 -9.12
N ARG A 176 4.36 23.10 -7.81
CA ARG A 176 3.55 22.00 -7.26
C ARG A 176 2.07 22.17 -7.62
N ALA A 177 1.55 23.40 -7.58
CA ALA A 177 0.15 23.68 -7.91
C ALA A 177 -0.18 23.36 -9.38
N GLU A 178 0.64 23.79 -10.33
CA GLU A 178 0.47 23.49 -11.76
C GLU A 178 0.53 21.99 -12.03
N TRP A 179 1.51 21.30 -11.42
CA TRP A 179 1.67 19.87 -11.56
C TRP A 179 0.47 19.11 -11.00
N SER A 180 0.05 19.41 -9.76
CA SER A 180 -1.14 18.82 -9.16
C SER A 180 -2.38 19.03 -10.02
N GLN A 181 -2.65 20.28 -10.47
CA GLN A 181 -3.80 20.58 -11.31
C GLN A 181 -3.78 19.79 -12.64
N GLY A 182 -2.61 19.66 -13.26
CA GLY A 182 -2.43 18.87 -14.48
C GLY A 182 -2.76 17.39 -14.27
N LEU A 183 -2.28 16.80 -13.16
CA LEU A 183 -2.56 15.42 -12.80
C LEU A 183 -4.05 15.19 -12.50
N LEU A 184 -4.69 16.06 -11.72
CA LEU A 184 -6.12 15.98 -11.41
C LEU A 184 -6.97 16.08 -12.69
N LYS A 185 -6.61 16.97 -13.61
CA LYS A 185 -7.27 17.07 -14.91
C LYS A 185 -7.14 15.77 -15.71
N ALA A 186 -5.93 15.22 -15.84
CA ALA A 186 -5.70 13.98 -16.57
C ALA A 186 -6.45 12.78 -15.95
N ALA A 187 -6.50 12.70 -14.63
CA ALA A 187 -7.27 11.69 -13.90
C ALA A 187 -8.78 11.80 -14.18
N ARG A 188 -9.34 13.01 -14.16
CA ARG A 188 -10.75 13.24 -14.52
C ARG A 188 -11.01 12.87 -15.98
N ASP A 189 -10.13 13.24 -16.91
CA ASP A 189 -10.27 12.87 -18.32
C ASP A 189 -10.29 11.34 -18.50
N ARG A 190 -9.47 10.62 -17.73
CA ARG A 190 -9.45 9.14 -17.73
C ARG A 190 -10.76 8.55 -17.20
N LEU A 191 -11.36 9.14 -16.16
CA LEU A 191 -12.69 8.73 -15.67
C LEU A 191 -13.79 8.94 -16.73
N HIS A 192 -13.80 10.07 -17.44
CA HIS A 192 -14.82 10.37 -18.45
C HIS A 192 -14.73 9.48 -19.69
N LYS A 193 -13.51 9.06 -20.07
CA LYS A 193 -13.28 8.18 -21.22
C LYS A 193 -13.51 6.70 -20.91
N ALA A 194 -13.68 6.34 -19.64
CA ALA A 194 -13.89 4.95 -19.26
C ALA A 194 -15.30 4.49 -19.66
N PRO A 195 -15.43 3.29 -20.25
CA PRO A 195 -16.75 2.72 -20.51
C PRO A 195 -17.50 2.51 -19.17
N PRO A 196 -18.84 2.67 -19.14
CA PRO A 196 -19.61 2.37 -17.94
C PRO A 196 -19.35 0.93 -17.52
N GLN A 197 -18.95 0.74 -16.26
CA GLN A 197 -18.74 -0.58 -15.66
C GLN A 197 -20.09 -1.29 -15.59
N LEU A 198 -20.20 -2.45 -16.26
CA LEU A 198 -21.37 -3.35 -16.25
C LEU A 198 -21.42 -4.15 -14.95
#